data_AF-A0A2U3IER5-F1
#
_entry.id   AF-A0A2U3IER5-F1
#
_cell.length_a   1.000
_cell.length_b   1.000
_cell.length_c   1.000
_cell.angle_alpha   90.00
_cell.angle_beta   90.00
_cell.angle_gamma   90.00
#
_symmetry.space_group_name_H-M   'P 1'
#
loop_
_entity.id
_entity.type
_entity.pdbx_description
1 polymer ?
#
loop_
_entity_poly.entity_id
_entity_poly.type
_entity_poly.pdbx_seq_one_letter_code
_entity_poly.pdbx_strand_id
1 'polypeptide(L)'
;MALVTTIGENRALRLQAVQPMQKVILPLVSGFLAALFFRESTLALLHTAGLIDPAGFSIAPFLPLGIPEFIANALWSSIFAVLMVWLLRVAPDRSAPWIGALVFGGIVLTAVGVFVIDPARGIWPSGNMLSRLTPNFIANAIWGWGALVFMRAFMAGSEPG
;
A
#
# COMPACT_ATOMS: atom_id res chain seq x y z
N MET A 1 -32.41 -34.70 -10.24
CA MET A 1 -32.15 -34.21 -8.86
C MET A 1 -30.65 -34.06 -8.57
N ALA A 2 -29.79 -35.05 -8.90
CA ALA A 2 -28.34 -34.95 -8.69
C ALA A 2 -27.62 -33.80 -9.45
N LEU A 3 -28.04 -33.49 -10.68
CA LEU A 3 -27.37 -32.47 -11.52
C LEU A 3 -27.53 -31.03 -10.96
N VAL A 4 -28.64 -30.73 -10.30
CA VAL A 4 -28.92 -29.39 -9.71
C VAL A 4 -28.12 -29.20 -8.41
N THR A 5 -27.95 -30.26 -7.62
CA THR A 5 -27.14 -30.24 -6.40
C THR A 5 -25.66 -29.99 -6.70
N THR A 6 -25.11 -30.64 -7.74
CA THR A 6 -23.71 -30.44 -8.18
C THR A 6 -23.44 -29.04 -8.71
N ILE A 7 -24.41 -28.39 -9.39
CA ILE A 7 -24.26 -27.00 -9.86
C ILE A 7 -24.26 -26.01 -8.69
N GLY A 8 -25.11 -26.25 -7.67
CA GLY A 8 -25.17 -25.45 -6.44
C GLY A 8 -23.89 -25.50 -5.62
N GLU A 9 -23.31 -26.70 -5.43
CA GLU A 9 -22.02 -26.89 -4.74
C GLU A 9 -20.87 -26.21 -5.49
N ASN A 10 -20.77 -26.39 -6.82
CA ASN A 10 -19.72 -25.74 -7.60
C ASN A 10 -19.82 -24.21 -7.58
N ARG A 11 -21.03 -23.66 -7.53
CA ARG A 11 -21.25 -22.21 -7.41
C ARG A 11 -20.88 -21.73 -6.01
N ALA A 12 -21.27 -22.44 -4.95
CA ALA A 12 -20.89 -22.12 -3.58
C ALA A 12 -19.38 -22.21 -3.35
N LEU A 13 -18.71 -23.24 -3.89
CA LEU A 13 -17.25 -23.40 -3.83
C LEU A 13 -16.52 -22.31 -4.62
N ARG A 14 -17.01 -21.93 -5.81
CA ARG A 14 -16.46 -20.79 -6.56
C ARG A 14 -16.67 -19.48 -5.84
N LEU A 15 -17.87 -19.23 -5.29
CA LEU A 15 -18.13 -18.01 -4.52
C LEU A 15 -17.26 -17.97 -3.25
N GLN A 16 -17.13 -19.08 -2.52
CA GLN A 16 -16.26 -19.18 -1.35
C GLN A 16 -14.76 -19.05 -1.69
N ALA A 17 -14.31 -19.46 -2.87
CA ALA A 17 -12.93 -19.25 -3.32
C ALA A 17 -12.67 -17.82 -3.82
N VAL A 18 -13.66 -17.19 -4.47
CA VAL A 18 -13.57 -15.82 -5.01
C VAL A 18 -13.56 -14.76 -3.89
N GLN A 19 -14.31 -14.98 -2.81
CA GLN A 19 -14.40 -14.07 -1.66
C GLN A 19 -13.05 -13.79 -0.94
N PRO A 20 -12.21 -14.78 -0.58
CA PRO A 20 -10.91 -14.53 0.02
C PRO A 20 -9.89 -13.99 -0.97
N MET A 21 -9.93 -14.41 -2.25
CA MET A 21 -9.04 -13.89 -3.28
C MET A 21 -9.27 -12.40 -3.53
N GLN A 22 -10.52 -11.96 -3.65
CA GLN A 22 -10.83 -10.52 -3.80
C GLN A 22 -10.39 -9.71 -2.58
N LYS A 23 -10.51 -10.26 -1.36
CA LYS A 23 -10.08 -9.59 -0.12
C LYS A 23 -8.58 -9.36 -0.02
N VAL A 24 -7.76 -10.07 -0.81
CA VAL A 24 -6.29 -9.94 -0.81
C VAL A 24 -5.79 -9.22 -2.06
N ILE A 25 -6.36 -9.52 -3.23
CA ILE A 25 -5.95 -8.92 -4.49
C ILE A 25 -6.27 -7.42 -4.54
N LEU A 26 -7.46 -7.00 -4.07
CA LEU A 26 -7.85 -5.59 -4.09
C LEU A 26 -6.89 -4.72 -3.25
N PRO A 27 -6.57 -5.07 -1.99
CA PRO A 27 -5.61 -4.30 -1.21
C PRO A 27 -4.21 -4.33 -1.81
N LEU A 28 -3.76 -5.46 -2.36
CA LEU A 28 -2.45 -5.56 -3.04
C LEU A 28 -2.34 -4.53 -4.17
N VAL A 29 -3.29 -4.55 -5.11
CA VAL A 29 -3.31 -3.63 -6.24
C VAL A 29 -3.47 -2.18 -5.78
N SER A 30 -4.32 -1.93 -4.78
CA SER A 30 -4.52 -0.60 -4.21
C SER A 30 -3.23 -0.05 -3.58
N GLY A 31 -2.50 -0.87 -2.83
CA GLY A 31 -1.23 -0.50 -2.22
C GLY A 31 -0.12 -0.25 -3.23
N PHE A 32 -0.06 -1.07 -4.29
CA PHE A 32 0.88 -0.91 -5.40
C PHE A 32 0.64 0.42 -6.13
N LEU A 33 -0.60 0.65 -6.58
CA LEU A 33 -0.96 1.88 -7.28
C LEU A 33 -0.79 3.10 -6.38
N ALA A 34 -1.10 2.98 -5.09
CA ALA A 34 -0.88 4.06 -4.14
C ALA A 34 0.60 4.43 -3.99
N ALA A 35 1.50 3.45 -4.06
CA ALA A 35 2.93 3.75 -4.04
C ALA A 35 3.31 4.60 -5.25
N LEU A 36 2.91 4.20 -6.45
CA LEU A 36 3.26 4.91 -7.68
C LEU A 36 2.60 6.30 -7.75
N PHE A 37 1.29 6.39 -7.56
CA PHE A 37 0.55 7.63 -7.83
C PHE A 37 0.55 8.61 -6.68
N PHE A 38 0.69 8.15 -5.44
CA PHE A 38 0.62 9.01 -4.26
C PHE A 38 1.98 9.16 -3.60
N ARG A 39 2.65 8.08 -3.22
CA ARG A 39 3.94 8.14 -2.51
C ARG A 39 5.05 8.73 -3.39
N GLU A 40 5.32 8.10 -4.52
CA GLU A 40 6.42 8.51 -5.41
C GLU A 40 6.15 9.90 -6.02
N SER A 41 4.90 10.19 -6.41
CA SER A 41 4.50 11.55 -6.84
C SER A 41 4.72 12.59 -5.75
N THR A 42 4.40 12.28 -4.49
CA THR A 42 4.65 13.20 -3.36
C THR A 42 6.15 13.47 -3.22
N LEU A 43 6.99 12.44 -3.26
CA LEU A 43 8.45 12.61 -3.20
C LEU A 43 8.97 13.42 -4.40
N ALA A 44 8.43 13.19 -5.60
CA ALA A 44 8.78 13.98 -6.78
C ALA A 44 8.39 15.46 -6.64
N LEU A 45 7.21 15.76 -6.08
CA LEU A 45 6.78 17.13 -5.79
C LEU A 45 7.67 17.80 -4.73
N LEU A 46 8.05 17.08 -3.67
CA LEU A 46 8.94 17.61 -2.65
C LEU A 46 10.35 17.87 -3.19
N HIS A 47 10.86 16.99 -4.06
CA HIS A 47 12.17 17.17 -4.70
C HIS A 47 12.15 18.35 -5.67
N THR A 48 11.13 18.47 -6.52
CA THR A 48 11.00 19.62 -7.44
C THR A 48 10.81 20.95 -6.71
N ALA A 49 10.26 20.93 -5.50
CA ALA A 49 10.20 22.09 -4.60
C ALA A 49 11.53 22.39 -3.87
N GLY A 50 12.57 21.58 -4.05
CA GLY A 50 13.88 21.74 -3.40
C GLY A 50 13.89 21.40 -1.91
N LEU A 51 12.88 20.65 -1.43
CA LEU A 51 12.76 20.31 0.00
C LEU A 51 13.54 19.05 0.39
N ILE A 52 13.85 18.18 -0.57
CA ILE A 52 14.58 16.92 -0.38
C ILE A 52 15.51 16.63 -1.56
N ASP A 53 16.60 15.90 -1.32
CA ASP A 53 17.52 15.42 -2.36
C ASP A 53 17.04 14.16 -3.11
N PRO A 54 16.42 13.15 -2.45
CA PRO A 54 15.97 11.96 -3.17
C PRO A 54 14.80 12.27 -4.11
N ALA A 55 14.96 11.91 -5.38
CA ALA A 55 13.88 12.00 -6.35
C ALA A 55 12.82 10.92 -6.11
N GLY A 56 11.54 11.29 -6.25
CA GLY A 56 10.51 10.28 -6.50
C GLY A 56 10.84 9.48 -7.76
N PHE A 57 10.45 8.19 -7.78
CA PHE A 57 10.74 7.25 -8.86
C PHE A 57 12.25 6.94 -9.05
N SER A 58 12.97 6.72 -7.95
CA SER A 58 14.37 6.29 -7.98
C SER A 58 14.56 5.00 -8.79
N ILE A 59 15.34 5.09 -9.87
CA ILE A 59 15.79 3.94 -10.69
C ILE A 59 17.07 3.29 -10.15
N ALA A 60 17.55 3.74 -8.99
CA ALA A 60 18.69 3.10 -8.34
C ALA A 60 18.35 1.63 -8.04
N PRO A 61 19.33 0.72 -8.17
CA PRO A 61 19.10 -0.69 -7.90
C PRO A 61 18.87 -0.91 -6.40
N PHE A 62 17.74 -1.53 -6.05
CA PHE A 62 17.47 -1.99 -4.69
C PHE A 62 18.20 -3.30 -4.44
N LEU A 63 19.34 -3.23 -3.74
CA LEU A 63 20.11 -4.42 -3.35
C LEU A 63 19.38 -5.21 -2.26
N PRO A 64 19.34 -6.56 -2.34
CA PRO A 64 20.04 -7.45 -3.27
C PRO A 64 19.27 -7.80 -4.56
N LEU A 65 18.03 -7.34 -4.73
CA LEU A 65 17.15 -7.78 -5.82
C LEU A 65 17.49 -7.19 -7.19
N GLY A 66 18.24 -6.09 -7.26
CA GLY A 66 18.69 -5.47 -8.52
C GLY A 66 17.56 -4.81 -9.34
N ILE A 67 16.32 -4.80 -8.83
CA ILE A 67 15.20 -4.08 -9.42
C ILE A 67 15.22 -2.60 -9.04
N PRO A 68 14.60 -1.70 -9.83
CA PRO A 68 14.44 -0.30 -9.46
C PRO A 68 13.79 -0.12 -8.09
N GLU A 69 14.33 0.80 -7.29
CA GLU A 69 13.89 1.05 -5.92
C GLU A 69 12.41 1.37 -5.81
N PHE A 70 11.86 2.18 -6.73
CA PHE A 70 10.44 2.50 -6.72
C PHE A 70 9.54 1.26 -6.93
N ILE A 71 10.00 0.26 -7.69
CA ILE A 71 9.28 -1.00 -7.89
C ILE A 71 9.34 -1.85 -6.63
N ALA A 72 10.53 -1.98 -6.01
CA ALA A 72 10.68 -2.69 -4.75
C ALA A 72 9.80 -2.09 -3.65
N ASN A 73 9.76 -0.76 -3.55
CA ASN A 73 8.92 -0.03 -2.62
C ASN A 73 7.43 -0.28 -2.91
N ALA A 74 7.00 -0.26 -4.17
CA ALA A 74 5.60 -0.52 -4.55
C ALA A 74 5.16 -1.96 -4.21
N LEU A 75 6.04 -2.94 -4.38
CA LEU A 75 5.78 -4.32 -3.95
C LEU A 75 5.64 -4.42 -2.43
N TRP A 76 6.52 -3.79 -1.67
CA TRP A 76 6.41 -3.72 -0.21
C TRP A 76 5.12 -3.01 0.23
N SER A 77 4.78 -1.89 -0.40
CA SER A 77 3.53 -1.16 -0.16
C SER A 77 2.31 -2.05 -0.38
N SER A 78 2.33 -2.94 -1.37
CA SER A 78 1.22 -3.88 -1.62
C SER A 78 0.96 -4.78 -0.40
N ILE A 79 2.02 -5.29 0.24
CA ILE A 79 1.93 -6.12 1.45
C ILE A 79 1.36 -5.31 2.62
N PHE A 80 1.84 -4.08 2.80
CA PHE A 80 1.34 -3.20 3.86
C PHE A 80 -0.11 -2.77 3.66
N ALA A 81 -0.59 -2.65 2.42
CA ALA A 81 -2.00 -2.34 2.16
C ALA A 81 -2.92 -3.48 2.59
N VAL A 82 -2.53 -4.74 2.38
CA VAL A 82 -3.26 -5.90 2.92
C VAL A 82 -3.32 -5.82 4.45
N LEU A 83 -2.18 -5.57 5.09
CA LEU A 83 -2.10 -5.43 6.55
C LEU A 83 -2.96 -4.26 7.06
N MET A 84 -2.94 -3.12 6.38
CA MET A 84 -3.73 -1.94 6.73
C MET A 84 -5.23 -2.22 6.65
N VAL A 85 -5.70 -2.79 5.53
CA VAL A 85 -7.11 -3.13 5.30
C VAL A 85 -7.59 -4.13 6.36
N TRP A 86 -6.76 -5.12 6.68
CA TRP A 86 -7.05 -6.11 7.72
C TRP A 86 -7.14 -5.47 9.11
N LEU A 87 -6.14 -4.66 9.50
CA LEU A 87 -6.06 -4.02 10.80
C LEU A 87 -7.19 -3.01 11.02
N LEU A 88 -7.44 -2.15 10.04
CA LEU A 88 -8.49 -1.13 10.08
C LEU A 88 -9.88 -1.69 9.76
N ARG A 89 -9.98 -3.00 9.49
CA ARG A 89 -11.22 -3.72 9.17
C ARG A 89 -12.05 -3.00 8.10
N VAL A 90 -11.37 -2.57 7.03
CA VAL A 90 -12.00 -1.84 5.92
C VAL A 90 -13.01 -2.76 5.23
N ALA A 91 -14.26 -2.32 5.19
CA ALA A 91 -15.37 -3.06 4.60
C ALA A 91 -16.24 -2.10 3.77
N PRO A 92 -16.96 -2.59 2.74
CA PRO A 92 -17.87 -1.77 1.94
C PRO A 92 -18.96 -1.11 2.79
N ASP A 93 -19.49 -1.83 3.78
CA ASP A 93 -20.63 -1.41 4.61
C ASP A 93 -20.24 -0.49 5.79
N ARG A 94 -18.95 -0.17 5.94
CA ARG A 94 -18.43 0.63 7.05
C ARG A 94 -17.90 1.97 6.58
N SER A 95 -17.94 2.95 7.48
CA SER A 95 -17.28 4.22 7.24
C SER A 95 -15.78 3.99 7.01
N ALA A 96 -15.25 4.61 5.95
CA ALA A 96 -13.86 4.44 5.58
C ALA A 96 -12.95 5.10 6.64
N PRO A 97 -11.95 4.38 7.19
CA PRO A 97 -11.10 4.88 8.27
C PRO A 97 -10.00 5.79 7.71
N TRP A 98 -10.36 6.96 7.19
CA TRP A 98 -9.45 7.89 6.52
C TRP A 98 -8.28 8.33 7.40
N ILE A 99 -8.56 8.74 8.64
CA ILE A 99 -7.55 9.13 9.61
C ILE A 99 -6.68 7.92 9.98
N GLY A 100 -7.31 6.76 10.19
CA GLY A 100 -6.59 5.52 10.48
C GLY A 100 -5.62 5.13 9.37
N ALA A 101 -5.99 5.32 8.11
CA ALA A 101 -5.15 5.03 6.96
C ALA A 101 -3.98 6.02 6.82
N LEU A 102 -4.23 7.32 7.02
CA LEU A 102 -3.18 8.34 7.09
C LEU A 102 -2.16 8.04 8.20
N VAL A 103 -2.65 7.73 9.41
CA VAL A 103 -1.81 7.44 10.58
C VAL A 103 -1.05 6.13 10.38
N PHE A 104 -1.70 5.08 9.88
CA PHE A 104 -1.04 3.82 9.57
C PHE A 104 0.08 4.03 8.55
N GLY A 105 -0.23 4.73 7.46
CA GLY A 105 0.74 5.12 6.45
C GLY A 105 1.93 5.85 7.05
N GLY A 106 1.67 7.01 7.64
CA GLY A 106 2.70 7.91 8.16
C GLY A 106 3.54 7.28 9.26
N ILE A 107 2.96 6.52 10.18
CA ILE A 107 3.71 5.96 11.32
C ILE A 107 4.31 4.60 10.97
N VAL A 108 3.50 3.63 10.53
CA VAL A 108 3.94 2.24 10.38
C VAL A 108 4.95 2.11 9.26
N LEU A 109 4.69 2.67 8.07
CA LEU A 109 5.64 2.54 6.95
C LEU A 109 6.91 3.36 7.18
N THR A 110 6.81 4.50 7.86
CA THR A 110 8.02 5.28 8.20
C THR A 110 8.87 4.55 9.24
N ALA A 111 8.24 3.95 10.25
CA ALA A 111 8.94 3.12 11.23
C ALA A 111 9.60 1.92 10.56
N VAL A 112 8.90 1.20 9.68
CA VAL A 112 9.47 0.07 8.94
C VAL A 112 10.63 0.54 8.05
N GLY A 113 10.48 1.65 7.34
CA GLY A 113 11.54 2.22 6.52
C GLY A 113 12.81 2.45 7.33
N VAL A 114 12.69 3.12 8.47
CA VAL A 114 13.83 3.54 9.31
C VAL A 114 14.42 2.43 10.16
N PHE A 115 13.61 1.48 10.65
CA PHE A 115 14.06 0.45 11.59
C PHE A 115 14.25 -0.93 10.96
N VAL A 116 13.73 -1.16 9.75
CA VAL A 116 13.84 -2.45 9.06
C VAL A 116 14.57 -2.29 7.75
N ILE A 117 14.11 -1.40 6.87
CA ILE A 117 14.63 -1.32 5.50
C ILE A 117 16.00 -0.64 5.48
N ASP A 118 16.15 0.52 6.13
CA ASP A 118 17.42 1.25 6.17
C ASP A 118 18.54 0.45 6.85
N PRO A 119 18.32 -0.18 8.04
CA PRO A 119 19.31 -1.04 8.64
C PRO A 119 19.66 -2.27 7.78
N ALA A 120 18.68 -2.85 7.07
CA ALA A 120 18.93 -3.94 6.14
C ALA A 120 19.80 -3.50 4.94
N ARG A 121 19.83 -2.20 4.61
CA ARG A 121 20.73 -1.60 3.61
C ARG A 121 22.07 -1.14 4.21
N GLY A 122 22.31 -1.36 5.51
CA GLY A 122 23.49 -0.85 6.21
C GLY A 122 23.45 0.65 6.50
N ILE A 123 22.30 1.30 6.32
CA ILE A 123 22.08 2.71 6.61
C ILE A 123 21.57 2.82 8.04
N TRP A 124 22.39 3.35 8.94
CA TRP A 124 22.01 3.54 10.33
C TRP A 124 21.42 4.92 10.58
N PRO A 125 20.35 5.03 11.40
CA PRO A 125 19.83 6.29 11.91
C PRO A 125 20.96 7.13 12.55
N SER A 126 21.34 8.23 11.91
CA SER A 126 22.42 9.10 12.40
C SER A 126 22.15 10.56 12.06
N GLY A 127 22.64 11.47 12.92
CA GLY A 127 22.48 12.92 12.74
C GLY A 127 21.04 13.42 12.90
N ASN A 128 20.70 14.51 12.19
CA ASN A 128 19.38 15.10 12.21
C ASN A 128 18.38 14.26 11.40
N MET A 129 17.66 13.38 12.08
CA MET A 129 16.66 12.52 11.45
C MET A 129 15.39 13.26 11.02
N LEU A 130 15.06 14.42 11.60
CA LEU A 130 13.81 15.14 11.28
C LEU A 130 13.75 15.49 9.79
N SER A 131 14.84 15.97 9.21
CA SER A 131 14.91 16.33 7.79
C SER A 131 14.65 15.15 6.84
N ARG A 132 14.89 13.90 7.28
CA ARG A 132 14.56 12.68 6.53
C ARG A 132 13.20 12.09 6.89
N LEU A 133 12.84 12.13 8.17
CA LEU A 133 11.60 11.57 8.70
C LEU A 133 10.38 12.34 8.20
N THR A 134 10.43 13.67 8.20
CA THR A 134 9.31 14.51 7.78
C THR A 134 8.84 14.22 6.35
N PRO A 135 9.69 14.27 5.31
CA PRO A 135 9.24 13.97 3.95
C PRO A 135 8.78 12.52 3.77
N ASN A 136 9.47 11.55 4.40
CA ASN A 136 9.05 10.15 4.36
C ASN A 136 7.70 9.92 5.05
N PHE A 137 7.48 10.57 6.20
CA PHE A 137 6.22 10.53 6.92
C PHE A 137 5.08 11.10 6.06
N ILE A 138 5.28 12.25 5.43
CA ILE A 138 4.28 12.88 4.57
C ILE A 138 3.94 11.97 3.39
N ALA A 139 4.96 11.47 2.68
CA ALA A 139 4.77 10.56 1.55
C ALA A 139 4.05 9.26 1.95
N ASN A 140 4.43 8.68 3.09
CA ASN A 140 3.80 7.46 3.59
C ASN A 140 2.38 7.69 4.13
N ALA A 141 2.08 8.85 4.72
CA ALA A 141 0.73 9.21 5.12
C ALA A 141 -0.18 9.35 3.88
N ILE A 142 0.27 10.12 2.89
CA ILE A 142 -0.44 10.31 1.61
C ILE A 142 -0.64 8.96 0.89
N TRP A 143 0.34 8.05 0.96
CA TRP A 143 0.17 6.68 0.50
C TRP A 143 -1.00 5.96 1.19
N GLY A 144 -1.09 6.01 2.51
CA GLY A 144 -2.14 5.31 3.26
C GLY A 144 -3.53 5.81 2.88
N TRP A 145 -3.67 7.13 2.70
CA TRP A 145 -4.89 7.73 2.16
C TRP A 145 -5.19 7.25 0.74
N GLY A 146 -4.21 7.31 -0.17
CA GLY A 146 -4.35 6.88 -1.56
C GLY A 146 -4.71 5.40 -1.71
N ALA A 147 -4.15 4.54 -0.89
CA ALA A 147 -4.48 3.11 -0.85
C ALA A 147 -5.95 2.90 -0.48
N LEU A 148 -6.48 3.69 0.46
CA LEU A 148 -7.89 3.64 0.82
C LEU A 148 -8.81 4.19 -0.29
N VAL A 149 -8.38 5.24 -1.01
CA VAL A 149 -9.11 5.76 -2.19
C VAL A 149 -9.25 4.68 -3.25
N PHE A 150 -8.16 4.03 -3.66
CA PHE A 150 -8.20 2.94 -4.63
C PHE A 150 -9.03 1.76 -4.14
N MET A 151 -8.89 1.39 -2.87
CA MET A 151 -9.66 0.30 -2.29
C MET A 151 -11.17 0.57 -2.39
N ARG A 152 -11.60 1.78 -2.06
CA ARG A 152 -13.01 2.20 -2.16
C ARG A 152 -13.49 2.24 -3.61
N ALA A 153 -12.67 2.72 -4.53
CA ALA A 153 -13.00 2.75 -5.95
C ALA A 153 -13.21 1.34 -6.52
N PHE A 154 -12.34 0.38 -6.18
CA PHE A 154 -12.50 -1.01 -6.60
C PHE A 154 -13.70 -1.71 -5.97
N MET A 155 -14.00 -1.43 -4.70
CA MET A 155 -15.21 -1.95 -4.04
C MET A 155 -16.49 -1.41 -4.69
N ALA A 156 -16.55 -0.12 -5.05
CA ALA A 156 -17.74 0.48 -5.66
C ALA A 156 -18.04 -0.11 -7.05
N GLY A 157 -17.02 -0.42 -7.84
CA GLY A 157 -17.19 -1.08 -9.15
C GLY A 157 -17.59 -2.56 -9.08
N SER A 158 -17.69 -3.14 -7.87
CA SER A 158 -18.00 -4.55 -7.66
C SER A 158 -19.48 -4.82 -7.36
N GLU A 159 -20.29 -3.77 -7.11
CA GLU A 159 -21.74 -3.91 -6.90
C GLU A 159 -22.44 -4.02 -8.28
N PRO A 160 -23.18 -5.12 -8.56
CA PRO A 160 -24.03 -5.17 -9.73
C PRO A 160 -25.21 -4.21 -9.52
N GLY A 161 -25.26 -3.15 -10.32
CA GLY A 161 -26.44 -2.27 -10.41
C GLY A 161 -27.66 -2.98 -10.97
#